data_AF-A0A8T5UAM9-F1
#
_entry.id   AF-A0A8T5UAM9-F1
#
_cell.length_a   1.000
_cell.length_b   1.000
_cell.length_c   1.000
_cell.angle_alpha   90.00
_cell.angle_beta   90.00
_cell.angle_gamma   90.00
#
_symmetry.space_group_name_H-M   'P 1'
#
loop_
_entity.id
_entity.type
_entity.pdbx_description
1 polymer ?
#
loop_
_entity_poly.entity_id
_entity_poly.type
_entity_poly.pdbx_seq_one_letter_code
_entity_poly.pdbx_strand_id
1 'polypeptide(L)'
;MNYLGDNNNFDDDGYWDIIEVSKVDDKIIKSLLNHLKDKISENFFISFESLLKIARKVPELEINNIINELDESDLFKLEIFKFVLSFIKKEVIEYHLLPQLYSPDFIKRAKIIMKIKENDDKKYFKFLIPLLDDPDDSVRWSVIDYLSMHKDDQIINKNLKNHTNYELNPIIRENLIKLFGE
;
A
#
# COMPACT_ATOMS: atom_id res chain seq x y z
N MET A 1 -43.59 0.38 11.54
CA MET A 1 -43.00 0.04 12.85
C MET A 1 -41.58 0.58 12.86
N ASN A 2 -41.35 1.68 13.58
CA ASN A 2 -40.04 2.00 14.18
C ASN A 2 -39.94 1.15 15.48
N TYR A 3 -38.83 0.91 16.20
CA TYR A 3 -37.46 1.39 16.34
C TYR A 3 -36.62 0.14 16.76
N LEU A 4 -35.32 0.04 16.55
CA LEU A 4 -34.18 0.57 17.33
C LEU A 4 -32.93 0.06 16.56
N GLY A 5 -31.85 0.78 16.32
CA GLY A 5 -31.24 1.85 17.07
C GLY A 5 -29.76 1.48 17.16
N ASP A 6 -28.91 2.19 16.41
CA ASP A 6 -27.53 2.50 16.78
C ASP A 6 -27.07 3.67 15.91
N ASN A 7 -27.51 4.84 16.35
CA ASN A 7 -26.82 6.09 16.13
C ASN A 7 -25.48 6.00 16.85
N ASN A 8 -24.45 5.51 16.17
CA ASN A 8 -23.10 5.92 16.51
C ASN A 8 -22.77 7.10 15.61
N ASN A 9 -22.99 8.30 16.16
CA ASN A 9 -22.16 9.45 15.87
C ASN A 9 -20.71 9.01 16.16
N PHE A 10 -20.04 8.49 15.13
CA PHE A 10 -18.60 8.64 15.08
C PHE A 10 -18.39 10.10 14.76
N ASP A 11 -18.31 10.90 15.82
CA ASP A 11 -17.59 12.17 15.78
C ASP A 11 -16.17 11.80 15.33
N ASP A 12 -15.95 11.89 14.02
CA ASP A 12 -14.67 11.71 13.33
C ASP A 12 -13.79 12.93 13.65
N ASP A 13 -13.50 13.09 14.94
CA ASP A 13 -12.54 14.02 15.47
C ASP A 13 -11.14 13.42 15.26
N GLY A 14 -10.70 13.48 14.02
CA GLY A 14 -9.37 13.02 13.64
C GLY A 14 -8.99 13.65 12.33
N TYR A 15 -8.46 14.88 12.40
CA TYR A 15 -7.63 15.59 11.41
C TYR A 15 -7.12 14.69 10.26
N TRP A 16 -8.02 14.32 9.34
CA TRP A 16 -7.63 14.04 7.98
C TRP A 16 -7.33 15.43 7.46
N ASP A 17 -6.07 15.72 7.17
CA ASP A 17 -5.72 16.89 6.37
C ASP A 17 -6.41 16.70 5.00
N ILE A 18 -7.69 17.08 4.94
CA ILE A 18 -8.49 17.13 3.73
C ILE A 18 -7.78 18.19 2.91
N ILE A 19 -6.92 17.75 2.00
CA ILE A 19 -6.28 18.63 1.05
C ILE A 19 -7.41 19.19 0.18
N GLU A 20 -7.79 20.44 0.44
CA GLU A 20 -8.65 21.17 -0.47
C GLU A 20 -7.95 21.21 -1.83
N VAL A 21 -8.55 20.53 -2.82
CA VAL A 21 -7.96 20.39 -4.16
C VAL A 21 -7.62 21.75 -4.76
N SER A 22 -8.36 22.81 -4.43
CA SER A 22 -8.11 24.19 -4.83
C SER A 22 -6.77 24.77 -4.31
N LYS A 23 -6.30 24.32 -3.16
CA LYS A 23 -5.07 24.79 -2.49
C LYS A 23 -3.81 23.99 -2.86
N VAL A 24 -3.95 22.93 -3.66
CA VAL A 24 -2.82 22.12 -4.14
C VAL A 24 -1.96 22.92 -5.11
N ASP A 25 -0.71 23.14 -4.72
CA ASP A 25 0.37 23.75 -5.49
C ASP A 25 1.49 22.74 -5.82
N ASP A 26 2.47 23.17 -6.61
CA ASP A 26 3.62 22.35 -7.05
C ASP A 26 4.45 21.84 -5.86
N LYS A 27 4.51 22.60 -4.76
CA LYS A 27 5.25 22.20 -3.56
C LYS A 27 4.57 21.02 -2.88
N ILE A 28 3.25 21.03 -2.77
CA ILE A 28 2.46 19.91 -2.26
C ILE A 28 2.67 18.69 -3.15
N ILE A 29 2.52 18.83 -4.47
CA ILE A 29 2.71 17.71 -5.42
C ILE A 29 4.10 17.10 -5.25
N LYS A 30 5.16 17.92 -5.22
CA LYS A 30 6.52 17.46 -5.00
C LYS A 30 6.70 16.71 -3.67
N SER A 31 6.06 17.18 -2.60
CA SER A 31 6.10 16.50 -1.30
C SER A 31 5.43 15.13 -1.36
N LEU A 32 4.27 15.01 -2.02
CA LEU A 32 3.56 13.74 -2.18
C LEU A 32 4.39 12.75 -3.00
N LEU A 33 4.99 13.21 -4.11
CA LEU A 33 5.90 12.41 -4.93
C LEU A 33 7.13 11.93 -4.13
N ASN A 34 7.69 12.78 -3.26
CA ASN A 34 8.82 12.39 -2.42
C ASN A 34 8.45 11.29 -1.41
N HIS A 35 7.28 11.37 -0.77
CA HIS A 35 6.83 10.32 0.15
C HIS A 35 6.64 8.96 -0.54
N LEU A 36 6.33 8.93 -1.84
CA LEU A 36 6.26 7.70 -2.64
C LEU A 36 7.64 7.13 -3.00
N LYS A 37 8.70 7.94 -2.93
CA LYS A 37 10.09 7.48 -3.07
C LYS A 37 10.62 6.87 -1.76
N ASP A 38 10.01 7.21 -0.63
CA ASP A 38 10.39 6.72 0.69
C ASP A 38 9.90 5.29 0.95
N LYS A 39 10.16 4.80 2.18
CA LYS A 39 9.68 3.50 2.65
C LYS A 39 8.16 3.51 2.91
N ILE A 40 7.58 2.31 2.96
CA ILE A 40 6.20 2.11 3.41
C ILE A 40 5.99 2.79 4.79
N SER A 41 4.95 3.62 4.86
CA SER A 41 4.60 4.44 6.01
C SER A 41 3.21 5.03 5.81
N GLU A 42 2.62 5.63 6.86
CA GLU A 42 1.35 6.37 6.72
C GLU A 42 1.44 7.47 5.66
N ASN A 43 2.55 8.21 5.61
CA ASN A 43 2.78 9.25 4.60
C ASN A 43 2.83 8.69 3.18
N PHE A 44 3.36 7.47 2.99
CA PHE A 44 3.34 6.79 1.70
C PHE A 44 1.90 6.57 1.23
N PHE A 45 1.04 5.98 2.07
CA PHE A 45 -0.35 5.67 1.71
C PHE A 45 -1.18 6.92 1.47
N ILE A 46 -1.06 7.92 2.36
CA ILE A 46 -1.72 9.21 2.20
C ILE A 46 -1.30 9.87 0.89
N SER A 47 -0.01 9.85 0.58
CA SER A 47 0.50 10.48 -0.65
C SER A 47 0.06 9.74 -1.90
N PHE A 48 0.07 8.40 -1.88
CA PHE A 48 -0.45 7.59 -2.98
C PHE A 48 -1.91 7.94 -3.28
N GLU A 49 -2.79 7.88 -2.29
CA GLU A 49 -4.21 8.19 -2.48
C GLU A 49 -4.42 9.64 -2.90
N SER A 50 -3.66 10.57 -2.31
CA SER A 50 -3.76 12.00 -2.63
C SER A 50 -3.44 12.26 -4.09
N LEU A 51 -2.34 11.70 -4.63
CA LEU A 51 -1.99 11.84 -6.04
C LEU A 51 -3.08 11.32 -6.97
N LEU A 52 -3.74 10.20 -6.64
CA LEU A 52 -4.87 9.70 -7.42
C LEU A 52 -6.06 10.68 -7.39
N LYS A 53 -6.38 11.25 -6.21
CA LYS A 53 -7.45 12.24 -6.05
C LYS A 53 -7.17 13.53 -6.82
N ILE A 54 -5.91 13.97 -6.89
CA ILE A 54 -5.49 15.20 -7.56
C ILE A 54 -4.90 14.95 -8.97
N ALA A 55 -5.10 13.77 -9.55
CA ALA A 55 -4.43 13.31 -10.77
C ALA A 55 -4.38 14.34 -11.92
N ARG A 56 -5.44 15.16 -12.09
CA ARG A 56 -5.50 16.22 -13.11
C ARG A 56 -4.49 17.36 -12.94
N LYS A 57 -3.92 17.51 -11.74
CA LYS A 57 -2.94 18.55 -11.39
C LYS A 57 -1.50 18.04 -11.42
N VAL A 58 -1.29 16.72 -11.37
CA VAL A 58 0.05 16.13 -11.26
C VAL A 58 0.73 16.19 -12.63
N PRO A 59 1.89 16.86 -12.77
CA PRO A 59 2.56 16.96 -14.06
C PRO A 59 3.13 15.59 -14.48
N GLU A 60 2.72 15.08 -15.64
CA GLU A 60 3.24 13.81 -16.17
C GLU A 60 4.77 13.82 -16.31
N LEU A 61 5.35 14.98 -16.66
CA LEU A 61 6.80 15.15 -16.79
C LEU A 61 7.53 14.86 -15.47
N GLU A 62 6.96 15.26 -14.33
CA GLU A 62 7.58 15.01 -13.02
C GLU A 62 7.62 13.52 -12.71
N ILE A 63 6.52 12.79 -12.99
CA ILE A 63 6.48 11.34 -12.80
C ILE A 63 7.45 10.63 -13.75
N ASN A 64 7.51 11.03 -15.02
CA ASN A 64 8.44 10.45 -15.98
C ASN A 64 9.91 10.67 -15.56
N ASN A 65 10.24 11.85 -15.05
CA ASN A 65 11.58 12.13 -14.53
C ASN A 65 11.92 11.20 -13.36
N ILE A 66 11.01 11.01 -12.42
CA ILE A 66 11.20 10.06 -11.30
C ILE A 66 11.39 8.63 -11.84
N ILE A 67 10.54 8.18 -12.77
CA ILE A 67 10.66 6.85 -13.38
C ILE A 67 12.05 6.63 -14.02
N ASN A 68 12.60 7.66 -14.67
CA ASN A 68 13.93 7.59 -15.30
C ASN A 68 15.09 7.64 -14.28
N GLU A 69 14.85 8.12 -13.06
CA GLU A 69 15.83 8.15 -11.97
C GLU A 69 15.89 6.85 -11.18
N LEU A 70 14.80 6.07 -11.14
CA LEU A 70 14.73 4.82 -10.38
C LEU A 70 15.54 3.71 -11.07
N ASP A 71 16.27 2.94 -10.29
CA ASP A 71 17.06 1.79 -10.76
C ASP A 71 16.44 0.44 -10.36
N GLU A 72 17.16 -0.66 -10.62
CA GLU A 72 16.71 -2.02 -10.32
C GLU A 72 16.51 -2.30 -8.82
N SER A 73 17.03 -1.46 -7.93
CA SER A 73 16.77 -1.59 -6.48
C SER A 73 15.37 -1.09 -6.08
N ASP A 74 14.72 -0.30 -6.93
CA ASP A 74 13.45 0.37 -6.67
C ASP A 74 12.27 -0.22 -7.47
N LEU A 75 12.34 -1.49 -7.88
CA LEU A 75 11.33 -2.12 -8.76
C LEU A 75 9.88 -1.92 -8.28
N PHE A 76 9.61 -2.03 -6.98
CA PHE A 76 8.27 -1.77 -6.44
C PHE A 76 7.83 -0.31 -6.67
N LYS A 77 8.70 0.66 -6.36
CA LYS A 77 8.39 2.08 -6.52
C LYS A 77 8.19 2.43 -7.99
N LEU A 78 9.01 1.85 -8.88
CA LEU A 78 8.86 2.00 -10.32
C LEU A 78 7.45 1.59 -10.77
N GLU A 79 6.95 0.45 -10.28
CA GLU A 79 5.61 -0.03 -10.60
C GLU A 79 4.50 0.87 -10.02
N ILE A 80 4.71 1.45 -8.83
CA ILE A 80 3.80 2.45 -8.24
C ILE A 80 3.75 3.72 -9.09
N PHE A 81 4.89 4.27 -9.50
CA PHE A 81 4.91 5.48 -10.33
C PHE A 81 4.32 5.23 -11.72
N LYS A 82 4.59 4.08 -12.34
CA LYS A 82 3.93 3.67 -13.59
C LYS A 82 2.41 3.58 -13.42
N PHE A 83 1.94 2.99 -12.32
CA PHE A 83 0.51 2.94 -12.02
C PHE A 83 -0.10 4.34 -11.93
N VAL A 84 0.53 5.24 -11.16
CA VAL A 84 0.06 6.64 -11.01
C VAL A 84 0.03 7.33 -12.38
N LEU A 85 1.05 7.14 -13.21
CA LEU A 85 1.11 7.72 -14.56
C LEU A 85 -0.03 7.20 -15.46
N SER A 86 -0.25 5.89 -15.52
CA SER A 86 -1.35 5.29 -16.27
C SER A 86 -2.72 5.76 -15.75
N PHE A 87 -2.86 5.94 -14.43
CA PHE A 87 -4.07 6.49 -13.82
C PHE A 87 -4.33 7.93 -14.26
N ILE A 88 -3.31 8.79 -14.27
CA ILE A 88 -3.40 10.18 -14.74
C ILE A 88 -3.79 10.23 -16.22
N LYS A 89 -3.16 9.38 -17.04
CA LYS A 89 -3.44 9.26 -18.48
C LYS A 89 -4.79 8.61 -18.80
N LYS A 90 -5.50 8.10 -17.78
CA LYS A 90 -6.77 7.34 -17.92
C LYS A 90 -6.61 6.13 -18.85
N GLU A 91 -5.46 5.49 -18.78
CA GLU A 91 -5.20 4.23 -19.47
C GLU A 91 -5.93 3.07 -18.79
N VAL A 92 -5.93 1.90 -19.44
CA VAL A 92 -6.46 0.68 -18.83
C VAL A 92 -5.60 0.30 -17.65
N ILE A 93 -6.22 0.16 -16.48
CA ILE A 93 -5.53 -0.17 -15.23
C ILE A 93 -5.55 -1.67 -14.98
N GLU A 94 -4.41 -2.33 -15.15
CA GLU A 94 -4.24 -3.77 -14.89
C GLU A 94 -4.47 -4.13 -13.40
N TYR A 95 -3.90 -3.31 -12.50
CA TYR A 95 -3.91 -3.53 -11.05
C TYR A 95 -5.02 -2.74 -10.36
N HIS A 96 -6.27 -2.96 -10.77
CA HIS A 96 -7.43 -2.21 -10.29
C HIS A 96 -7.68 -2.25 -8.76
N LEU A 97 -7.11 -3.22 -8.02
CA LEU A 97 -7.19 -3.28 -6.56
C LEU A 97 -6.11 -2.45 -5.85
N LEU A 98 -5.12 -1.94 -6.58
CA LEU A 98 -3.98 -1.24 -6.00
C LEU A 98 -4.39 0.03 -5.21
N PRO A 99 -5.37 0.85 -5.65
CA PRO A 99 -5.85 1.99 -4.86
C PRO A 99 -6.35 1.60 -3.47
N GLN A 100 -7.03 0.45 -3.35
CA GLN A 100 -7.55 0.00 -2.07
C GLN A 100 -6.49 -0.79 -1.27
N LEU A 101 -5.58 -1.48 -1.94
CA LEU A 101 -4.44 -2.17 -1.32
C LEU A 101 -3.48 -1.20 -0.62
N TYR A 102 -3.36 0.03 -1.13
CA TYR A 102 -2.53 1.12 -0.57
C TYR A 102 -3.37 2.28 -0.03
N SER A 103 -4.59 1.99 0.38
CA SER A 103 -5.47 2.94 1.07
C SER A 103 -4.83 3.42 2.38
N PRO A 104 -4.99 4.69 2.79
CA PRO A 104 -4.58 5.17 4.12
C PRO A 104 -5.29 4.41 5.25
N ASP A 105 -6.53 3.97 5.01
CA ASP A 105 -7.29 3.12 5.92
C ASP A 105 -6.76 1.67 5.89
N PHE A 106 -6.13 1.24 6.99
CA PHE A 106 -5.54 -0.10 7.15
C PHE A 106 -6.58 -1.22 7.13
N ILE A 107 -7.83 -0.96 7.56
CA ILE A 107 -8.92 -1.95 7.51
C ILE A 107 -9.23 -2.27 6.04
N LYS A 108 -9.23 -1.26 5.16
CA LYS A 108 -9.37 -1.48 3.72
C LYS A 108 -8.20 -2.28 3.16
N ARG A 109 -6.96 -1.93 3.53
CA ARG A 109 -5.77 -2.69 3.07
C ARG A 109 -5.88 -4.17 3.43
N ALA A 110 -6.16 -4.49 4.69
CA ALA A 110 -6.34 -5.87 5.17
C ALA A 110 -7.45 -6.62 4.40
N LYS A 111 -8.62 -5.99 4.23
CA LYS A 111 -9.74 -6.59 3.47
C LYS A 111 -9.38 -6.89 2.02
N ILE A 112 -8.60 -6.02 1.37
CA ILE A 112 -8.19 -6.22 -0.02
C ILE A 112 -7.16 -7.34 -0.12
N ILE A 113 -6.25 -7.47 0.85
CA ILE A 113 -5.33 -8.61 0.92
C ILE A 113 -6.10 -9.92 1.06
N MET A 114 -7.10 -9.97 1.95
CA MET A 114 -7.97 -11.15 2.07
C MET A 114 -8.67 -11.48 0.75
N LYS A 115 -9.22 -10.48 0.05
CA LYS A 115 -9.84 -10.68 -1.27
C LYS A 115 -8.84 -11.18 -2.33
N ILE A 116 -7.62 -10.67 -2.33
CA ILE A 116 -6.56 -11.15 -3.24
C ILE A 116 -6.20 -12.61 -2.91
N LYS A 117 -6.08 -12.94 -1.63
CA LYS A 117 -5.85 -14.31 -1.13
C LYS A 117 -6.95 -15.28 -1.53
N GLU A 118 -8.22 -14.90 -1.34
CA GLU A 118 -9.39 -15.71 -1.70
C GLU A 118 -9.41 -16.09 -3.19
N ASN A 119 -8.86 -15.23 -4.05
CA ASN A 119 -8.78 -15.44 -5.49
C ASN A 119 -7.45 -16.05 -5.96
N ASP A 120 -6.49 -16.30 -5.05
CA ASP A 120 -5.10 -16.68 -5.37
C ASP A 120 -4.48 -15.78 -6.47
N ASP A 121 -4.71 -14.46 -6.39
CA ASP A 121 -4.31 -13.52 -7.46
C ASP A 121 -2.83 -13.11 -7.34
N LYS A 122 -1.95 -14.02 -7.79
CA LYS A 122 -0.49 -13.93 -7.67
C LYS A 122 0.13 -12.71 -8.34
N LYS A 123 -0.56 -12.06 -9.29
CA LYS A 123 -0.03 -10.86 -9.97
C LYS A 123 0.22 -9.70 -9.00
N TYR A 124 -0.43 -9.71 -7.83
CA TYR A 124 -0.24 -8.71 -6.79
C TYR A 124 0.95 -9.00 -5.85
N PHE A 125 1.67 -10.11 -5.97
CA PHE A 125 2.80 -10.40 -5.06
C PHE A 125 3.85 -9.29 -5.01
N LYS A 126 4.17 -8.66 -6.15
CA LYS A 126 5.10 -7.52 -6.21
C LYS A 126 4.64 -6.30 -5.39
N PHE A 127 3.34 -6.18 -5.12
CA PHE A 127 2.73 -5.14 -4.31
C PHE A 127 2.42 -5.61 -2.88
N LEU A 128 2.35 -6.92 -2.63
CA LEU A 128 2.14 -7.45 -1.29
C LEU A 128 3.44 -7.56 -0.50
N ILE A 129 4.55 -7.89 -1.14
CA ILE A 129 5.86 -8.03 -0.47
C ILE A 129 6.25 -6.75 0.30
N PRO A 130 6.14 -5.53 -0.26
CA PRO A 130 6.45 -4.31 0.49
C PRO A 130 5.56 -4.10 1.72
N LEU A 131 4.32 -4.62 1.70
CA LEU A 131 3.39 -4.53 2.84
C LEU A 131 3.72 -5.49 3.98
N LEU A 132 4.79 -6.30 3.85
CA LEU A 132 5.45 -6.87 5.03
C LEU A 132 5.94 -5.76 5.97
N ASP A 133 6.25 -4.56 5.48
CA ASP A 133 6.68 -3.43 6.31
C ASP A 133 5.53 -2.45 6.59
N ASP A 134 4.26 -2.88 6.47
CA ASP A 134 3.11 -2.04 6.77
C ASP A 134 3.12 -1.61 8.26
N PRO A 135 2.83 -0.33 8.57
CA PRO A 135 2.75 0.15 9.94
C PRO A 135 1.70 -0.57 10.79
N ASP A 136 0.64 -1.13 10.18
CA ASP A 136 -0.42 -1.83 10.90
C ASP A 136 -0.18 -3.34 10.98
N ASP A 137 -0.24 -3.88 12.19
CA ASP A 137 0.01 -5.30 12.48
C ASP A 137 -1.00 -6.23 11.80
N SER A 138 -2.27 -5.80 11.66
CA SER A 138 -3.32 -6.62 11.03
C SER A 138 -3.09 -6.74 9.52
N VAL A 139 -2.56 -5.68 8.90
CA VAL A 139 -2.13 -5.70 7.51
C VAL A 139 -0.94 -6.63 7.33
N ARG A 140 0.13 -6.48 8.13
CA ARG A 140 1.29 -7.38 8.08
C ARG A 140 0.90 -8.84 8.27
N TRP A 141 0.04 -9.12 9.25
CA TRP A 141 -0.50 -10.46 9.49
C TRP A 141 -1.20 -11.03 8.25
N SER A 142 -2.07 -10.23 7.61
CA SER A 142 -2.81 -10.65 6.41
C SER A 142 -1.88 -10.93 5.22
N VAL A 143 -0.83 -10.13 5.04
CA VAL A 143 0.19 -10.34 4.01
C VAL A 143 0.95 -11.64 4.26
N ILE A 144 1.45 -11.84 5.49
CA ILE A 144 2.22 -13.03 5.86
C ILE A 144 1.38 -14.29 5.70
N ASP A 145 0.13 -14.27 6.17
CA ASP A 145 -0.82 -15.36 6.04
C ASP A 145 -0.98 -15.79 4.57
N TYR A 146 -1.17 -14.84 3.65
CA TYR A 146 -1.26 -15.19 2.22
C TYR A 146 0.08 -15.65 1.63
N LEU A 147 1.16 -14.88 1.83
CA LEU A 147 2.46 -15.19 1.23
C LEU A 147 3.03 -16.53 1.74
N SER A 148 2.71 -16.93 2.98
CA SER A 148 3.14 -18.22 3.55
C SER A 148 2.61 -19.43 2.77
N MET A 149 1.44 -19.31 2.11
CA MET A 149 0.88 -20.33 1.22
C MET A 149 1.73 -20.58 -0.03
N HIS A 150 2.63 -19.64 -0.34
CA HIS A 150 3.51 -19.65 -1.50
C HIS A 150 4.99 -19.62 -1.11
N LYS A 151 5.34 -20.07 0.10
CA LYS A 151 6.70 -20.07 0.64
C LYS A 151 7.72 -20.89 -0.17
N ASP A 152 7.28 -21.68 -1.14
CA ASP A 152 8.16 -22.43 -2.06
C ASP A 152 8.73 -21.53 -3.17
N ASP A 153 8.12 -20.36 -3.42
CA ASP A 153 8.71 -19.31 -4.24
C ASP A 153 9.91 -18.69 -3.52
N GLN A 154 11.06 -18.65 -4.21
CA GLN A 154 12.32 -18.21 -3.60
C GLN A 154 12.31 -16.74 -3.16
N ILE A 155 11.63 -15.86 -3.91
CA ILE A 155 11.54 -14.44 -3.59
C ILE A 155 10.66 -14.27 -2.36
N ILE A 156 9.52 -14.95 -2.31
CA ILE A 156 8.61 -14.91 -1.15
C ILE A 156 9.30 -15.49 0.08
N ASN A 157 9.92 -16.66 -0.04
CA ASN A 157 10.64 -17.32 1.06
C ASN A 157 11.71 -16.39 1.67
N LYS A 158 12.53 -15.77 0.80
CA LYS A 158 13.59 -14.86 1.21
C LYS A 158 13.02 -13.64 1.94
N ASN A 159 11.95 -13.03 1.43
CA ASN A 159 11.35 -11.86 2.07
C ASN A 159 10.73 -12.19 3.44
N LEU A 160 9.99 -13.30 3.55
CA LEU A 160 9.42 -13.74 4.83
C LEU A 160 10.51 -14.07 5.88
N LYS A 161 11.58 -14.76 5.49
CA LYS A 161 12.73 -15.03 6.37
C LYS A 161 13.42 -13.75 6.82
N ASN A 162 13.70 -12.83 5.89
CA ASN A 162 14.32 -11.56 6.22
C ASN A 162 13.47 -10.76 7.20
N HIS A 163 12.16 -10.73 6.99
CA HIS A 163 11.19 -10.02 7.83
C HIS A 163 11.17 -10.50 9.28
N THR A 164 11.42 -11.80 9.51
CA THR A 164 11.51 -12.40 10.85
C THR A 164 12.52 -11.69 11.77
N ASN A 165 13.59 -11.11 11.20
CA ASN A 165 14.66 -10.48 11.97
C ASN A 165 14.30 -9.11 12.55
N TYR A 166 13.28 -8.45 12.00
CA TYR A 166 12.96 -7.07 12.36
C TYR A 166 11.47 -6.83 12.65
N GLU A 167 10.61 -7.85 12.54
CA GLU A 167 9.24 -7.80 13.05
C GLU A 167 9.22 -7.51 14.57
N LEU A 168 8.50 -6.46 14.93
CA LEU A 168 8.40 -5.93 16.29
C LEU A 168 7.26 -6.56 17.08
N ASN A 169 6.19 -6.98 16.41
CA ASN A 169 5.09 -7.68 17.04
C ASN A 169 5.51 -9.13 17.35
N PRO A 170 5.55 -9.53 18.64
CA PRO A 170 6.05 -10.84 19.03
C PRO A 170 5.19 -12.00 18.50
N ILE A 171 3.88 -11.79 18.32
CA ILE A 171 2.97 -12.82 17.81
C ILE A 171 3.24 -13.07 16.33
N ILE A 172 3.38 -12.01 15.53
CA ILE A 172 3.73 -12.12 14.10
C ILE A 172 5.10 -12.77 13.95
N ARG A 173 6.08 -12.33 14.75
CA ARG A 173 7.44 -12.87 14.72
C ARG A 173 7.47 -14.36 15.06
N GLU A 174 6.76 -14.78 16.11
CA GLU A 174 6.68 -16.19 16.50
C GLU A 174 6.02 -17.04 15.40
N ASN A 175 4.98 -16.51 14.74
CA ASN A 175 4.35 -17.17 13.60
C ASN A 175 5.33 -17.38 12.42
N LEU A 176 6.17 -16.38 12.13
CA LEU A 176 7.21 -16.49 11.11
C LEU A 176 8.30 -17.52 11.48
N ILE A 177 8.77 -17.54 12.73
CA ILE A 177 9.75 -18.53 13.22
C ILE A 177 9.19 -19.96 13.03
N LYS A 178 7.94 -20.18 13.45
CA LYS A 178 7.24 -21.46 13.29
C LYS A 178 7.11 -21.89 11.83
N LEU A 179 6.95 -20.95 10.90
CA LEU A 179 6.87 -21.22 9.46
C LEU A 179 8.14 -21.89 8.91
N PHE A 180 9.30 -21.61 9.52
CA PHE A 180 10.60 -22.10 9.08
C PHE A 180 11.17 -23.25 9.93
N GLY A 181 10.47 -23.65 11.00
CA GLY A 181 10.84 -24.79 11.83
C GLY A 181 12.06 -24.55 12.73
N GLU A 182 12.23 -23.30 13.19
CA GLU A 182 13.25 -22.89 14.17
C GLU A 182 12.73 -22.94 15.61
#